data_AF-A0A930EZC1-F1
#
_entry.id   AF-A0A930EZC1-F1
#
_cell.length_a   1.000
_cell.length_b   1.000
_cell.length_c   1.000
_cell.angle_alpha   90.00
_cell.angle_beta   90.00
_cell.angle_gamma   90.00
#
_symmetry.space_group_name_H-M   'P 1'
#
loop_
_entity.id
_entity.type
_entity.pdbx_description
1 polymer ?
#
loop_
_entity_poly.entity_id
_entity_poly.type
_entity_poly.pdbx_seq_one_letter_code
_entity_poly.pdbx_strand_id
1 'polypeptide(L)'
;MKIAEIKMPKFLLAEEPQDRVFKYIYSPHYLSLVLIIPEEIATVTLNKETIKKPRKTYQYGCEVFELVLVQNNVEATGGAMSPVISETEFLDEAWEWYAEYLRWEDNNIDNETKSNLN
;
A
#
# COMPACT_ATOMS: atom_id res chain seq x y z
N MET A 1 24.79 1.44 -26.48
CA MET A 1 23.52 1.06 -25.82
C MET A 1 23.82 0.79 -24.35
N LYS A 2 23.23 1.54 -23.42
CA LYS A 2 23.36 1.28 -21.98
C LYS A 2 22.19 0.38 -21.58
N ILE A 3 22.48 -0.82 -21.11
CA ILE A 3 21.48 -1.69 -20.49
C ILE A 3 21.33 -1.19 -19.05
N ALA A 4 20.15 -0.69 -18.71
CA ALA A 4 19.79 -0.34 -17.34
C ALA A 4 19.06 -1.54 -16.72
N GLU A 5 19.58 -2.05 -15.62
CA GLU A 5 18.91 -3.10 -14.85
C GLU A 5 17.81 -2.45 -14.00
N ILE A 6 16.56 -2.82 -14.25
CA ILE A 6 15.42 -2.39 -13.44
C ILE A 6 15.35 -3.32 -12.24
N LYS A 7 15.67 -2.80 -11.06
CA LYS A 7 15.47 -3.53 -9.80
C LYS A 7 14.00 -3.48 -9.42
N MET A 8 13.42 -4.63 -9.11
CA MET A 8 12.04 -4.70 -8.64
C MET A 8 11.91 -3.98 -7.29
N PRO A 9 11.02 -2.99 -7.16
CA PRO A 9 10.79 -2.31 -5.90
C PRO A 9 10.14 -3.25 -4.89
N LYS A 10 10.31 -2.93 -3.61
CA LYS A 10 9.72 -3.70 -2.50
C LYS A 10 8.20 -3.57 -2.48
N PHE A 11 7.68 -2.40 -2.84
CA PHE A 11 6.26 -2.07 -2.85
C PHE A 11 5.89 -1.34 -4.14
N LEU A 12 4.67 -1.58 -4.60
CA LEU A 12 4.03 -0.97 -5.76
C LEU A 12 2.62 -0.56 -5.37
N LEU A 13 2.20 0.64 -5.78
CA LEU A 13 0.80 1.02 -5.71
C LEU A 13 0.06 0.30 -6.84
N ALA A 14 -1.06 -0.33 -6.50
CA ALA A 14 -1.91 -1.04 -7.43
C ALA A 14 -3.36 -0.60 -7.26
N GLU A 15 -4.10 -0.63 -8.36
CA GLU A 15 -5.53 -0.31 -8.42
C GLU A 15 -6.23 -1.42 -9.19
N GLU A 16 -7.46 -1.72 -8.82
CA GLU A 16 -8.28 -2.63 -9.62
C GLU A 16 -8.80 -1.88 -10.87
N PRO A 17 -8.56 -2.38 -12.09
CA PRO A 17 -8.93 -1.64 -13.30
C PRO A 17 -10.42 -1.33 -13.42
N GLN A 18 -11.27 -2.18 -12.83
CA GLN A 18 -12.74 -2.07 -12.87
C GLN A 18 -13.30 -1.28 -11.70
N ASP A 19 -12.54 -1.16 -10.59
CA ASP A 19 -12.95 -0.46 -9.38
C ASP A 19 -11.76 0.30 -8.77
N ARG A 20 -11.67 1.59 -9.09
CA ARG A 20 -10.61 2.47 -8.58
C ARG A 20 -10.91 3.05 -7.20
N VAL A 21 -12.00 2.62 -6.55
CA VAL A 21 -12.32 3.07 -5.19
C VAL A 21 -11.28 2.57 -4.21
N PHE A 22 -10.76 1.36 -4.42
CA PHE A 22 -9.77 0.75 -3.54
C PHE A 22 -8.37 0.80 -4.13
N LYS A 23 -7.42 1.22 -3.29
CA LYS A 23 -5.99 1.17 -3.56
C LYS A 23 -5.38 -0.02 -2.84
N TYR A 24 -4.33 -0.59 -3.44
CA TYR A 24 -3.60 -1.71 -2.91
C TYR A 24 -2.10 -1.43 -2.92
N ILE A 25 -1.38 -2.06 -1.99
CA ILE A 25 0.08 -2.15 -2.01
C ILE A 25 0.43 -3.58 -2.35
N TYR A 26 1.05 -3.80 -3.50
CA TYR A 26 1.61 -5.08 -3.86
C TYR A 26 3.10 -5.12 -3.50
N SER A 27 3.53 -6.18 -2.82
CA SER A 27 4.95 -6.45 -2.59
C SER A 27 5.42 -7.61 -3.47
N PRO A 28 6.22 -7.35 -4.52
CA PRO A 28 6.82 -8.40 -5.35
C PRO A 28 7.78 -9.30 -4.56
N HIS A 29 8.45 -8.73 -3.56
CA HIS A 29 9.45 -9.42 -2.73
C HIS A 29 8.82 -10.46 -1.80
N TYR A 30 7.65 -10.15 -1.25
CA TYR A 30 6.91 -11.06 -0.36
C TYR A 30 5.70 -11.72 -1.04
N LEU A 31 5.48 -11.47 -2.34
CA LEU A 31 4.29 -11.91 -3.10
C LEU A 31 2.97 -11.64 -2.35
N SER A 32 2.91 -10.52 -1.64
CA SER A 32 1.81 -10.20 -0.72
C SER A 32 1.06 -8.96 -1.19
N LEU A 33 -0.24 -8.88 -0.86
CA LEU A 33 -1.12 -7.79 -1.26
C LEU A 33 -1.79 -7.20 -0.02
N VAL A 34 -1.67 -5.88 0.14
CA VAL A 34 -2.30 -5.09 1.19
C VAL A 34 -3.41 -4.26 0.55
N LEU A 35 -4.61 -4.30 1.12
CA LEU A 35 -5.70 -3.39 0.80
C LEU A 35 -5.60 -2.16 1.71
N ILE A 36 -5.71 -0.97 1.12
CA ILE A 36 -5.74 0.31 1.84
C ILE A 36 -7.21 0.75 1.96
N ILE A 37 -7.68 0.97 3.19
CA ILE A 37 -9.05 1.37 3.47
C ILE A 37 -9.05 2.67 4.26
N PRO A 38 -9.43 3.81 3.66
CA PRO A 38 -9.74 5.02 4.41
C PRO A 38 -10.89 4.80 5.40
N GLU A 39 -10.82 5.40 6.59
CA GLU A 39 -11.82 5.23 7.65
C GLU A 39 -13.25 5.57 7.18
N GLU A 40 -13.39 6.57 6.31
CA GLU A 40 -14.67 7.00 5.73
C GLU A 40 -15.45 5.88 5.03
N ILE A 41 -14.75 4.87 4.50
CA ILE A 41 -15.35 3.72 3.80
C ILE A 41 -15.13 2.39 4.53
N ALA A 42 -14.52 2.41 5.72
CA ALA A 42 -14.12 1.21 6.46
C ALA A 42 -15.30 0.34 6.91
N THR A 43 -16.42 0.95 7.30
CA THR A 43 -17.62 0.22 7.75
C THR A 43 -18.32 -0.55 6.63
N VAL A 44 -18.18 -0.11 5.38
CA VAL A 44 -18.76 -0.79 4.20
C VAL A 44 -17.81 -1.88 3.68
N THR A 45 -16.50 -1.63 3.77
CA THR A 45 -15.46 -2.46 3.14
C THR A 45 -15.02 -3.63 4.01
N LEU A 46 -14.99 -3.46 5.34
CA LEU A 46 -14.62 -4.52 6.28
C LEU A 46 -15.78 -5.53 6.44
N ASN A 47 -15.97 -6.36 5.42
CA ASN A 47 -16.88 -7.50 5.50
C ASN A 47 -16.31 -8.59 6.44
N LYS A 48 -17.11 -9.62 6.73
CA LYS A 48 -16.76 -10.72 7.65
C LYS A 48 -15.46 -11.46 7.26
N GLU A 49 -15.07 -11.44 5.99
CA GLU A 49 -13.87 -12.14 5.49
C GLU A 49 -12.60 -11.32 5.71
N THR A 50 -12.65 -10.00 5.50
CA THR A 50 -11.52 -9.09 5.77
C THR A 50 -11.28 -8.85 7.26
N ILE A 51 -12.30 -8.95 8.12
CA ILE A 51 -12.16 -8.76 9.58
C ILE A 51 -11.19 -9.73 10.24
N LYS A 52 -11.04 -10.95 9.69
CA LYS A 52 -10.17 -11.97 10.28
C LYS A 52 -8.73 -11.91 9.78
N LYS A 53 -8.44 -11.05 8.79
CA LYS A 53 -7.11 -10.94 8.20
C LYS A 53 -6.20 -10.06 9.06
N PRO A 54 -4.87 -10.28 9.01
CA PRO A 54 -3.91 -9.39 9.64
C PRO A 54 -4.09 -7.96 9.15
N ARG A 55 -4.13 -7.00 10.09
CA ARG A 55 -4.39 -5.60 9.79
C ARG A 55 -3.89 -4.68 10.88
N LYS A 56 -3.69 -3.42 10.52
CA LYS A 56 -3.25 -2.37 11.43
C LYS A 56 -3.76 -1.01 10.97
N THR A 57 -4.15 -0.19 11.94
CA THR A 57 -4.62 1.18 11.74
C THR A 57 -3.45 2.16 11.78
N TYR A 58 -3.46 3.12 10.87
CA TYR A 58 -2.46 4.17 10.74
C TYR A 58 -3.11 5.55 10.55
N GLN A 59 -2.33 6.60 10.82
CA GLN A 59 -2.79 7.99 10.75
C GLN A 59 -1.89 8.81 9.84
N TYR A 60 -2.50 9.61 8.96
CA TYR A 60 -1.82 10.60 8.13
C TYR A 60 -2.55 11.94 8.25
N GLY A 61 -1.95 12.90 8.95
CA GLY A 61 -2.62 14.16 9.27
C GLY A 61 -3.88 13.93 10.10
N CYS A 62 -5.04 14.29 9.53
CA CYS A 62 -6.35 14.06 10.14
C CYS A 62 -7.07 12.82 9.59
N GLU A 63 -6.47 12.11 8.63
CA GLU A 63 -7.04 10.92 8.00
C GLU A 63 -6.55 9.65 8.71
N VAL A 64 -7.43 8.65 8.79
CA VAL A 64 -7.15 7.34 9.37
C VAL A 64 -7.29 6.29 8.28
N PHE A 65 -6.32 5.38 8.22
CA PHE A 65 -6.26 4.30 7.25
C PHE A 65 -6.16 2.95 7.95
N GLU A 66 -6.93 1.98 7.48
CA GLU A 66 -6.75 0.58 7.84
C GLU A 66 -6.03 -0.13 6.70
N LEU A 67 -4.86 -0.71 6.98
CA LEU A 67 -4.17 -1.58 6.03
C LEU A 67 -4.46 -3.03 6.37
N VAL A 68 -5.00 -3.77 5.40
CA VAL A 68 -5.41 -5.17 5.57
C VAL A 68 -4.62 -6.07 4.64
N LEU A 69 -3.95 -7.09 5.18
CA LEU A 69 -3.18 -8.04 4.39
C LEU A 69 -4.12 -9.07 3.73
N VAL A 70 -4.58 -8.76 2.51
CA VAL A 70 -5.59 -9.56 1.80
C VAL A 70 -5.02 -10.82 1.14
N GLN A 71 -3.76 -10.78 0.72
CA GLN A 71 -2.98 -11.94 0.32
C GLN A 71 -1.69 -11.95 1.14
N ASN A 72 -1.55 -12.94 2.01
CA ASN A 72 -0.47 -13.01 2.97
C ASN A 72 0.47 -14.18 2.64
N ASN A 73 1.67 -13.84 2.16
CA ASN A 73 2.77 -14.77 1.95
C ASN A 73 4.03 -14.32 2.70
N VAL A 74 3.91 -13.41 3.68
CA VAL A 74 5.05 -12.78 4.36
C VAL A 74 5.94 -13.84 5.01
N GLU A 75 5.34 -14.70 5.85
CA GLU A 75 6.09 -15.77 6.52
C GLU A 75 6.63 -16.81 5.53
N ALA A 76 5.86 -17.15 4.49
CA ALA A 76 6.23 -18.16 3.51
C ALA A 76 7.41 -17.74 2.61
N THR A 77 7.59 -16.43 2.41
CA THR A 77 8.65 -15.87 1.54
C THR A 77 9.84 -15.34 2.33
N GLY A 78 9.66 -15.09 3.64
CA GLY A 78 10.72 -14.75 4.57
C GLY A 78 11.80 -15.83 4.64
N GLY A 79 13.06 -15.43 4.55
CA GLY A 79 14.23 -16.30 4.53
C GLY A 79 14.50 -17.00 3.19
N ALA A 80 13.51 -17.07 2.29
CA ALA A 80 13.65 -17.68 0.96
C ALA A 80 13.94 -16.63 -0.13
N MET A 81 13.12 -15.58 -0.20
CA MET A 81 13.20 -14.53 -1.22
C MET A 81 13.43 -13.14 -0.63
N SER A 82 13.09 -12.96 0.64
CA SER A 82 13.15 -11.70 1.38
C SER A 82 13.59 -11.93 2.82
N PRO A 83 13.98 -10.88 3.59
CA PRO A 83 14.24 -11.03 5.02
C PRO A 83 13.07 -11.64 5.77
N VAL A 84 13.34 -12.32 6.90
CA VAL A 84 12.29 -12.82 7.78
C VAL A 84 11.77 -11.65 8.61
N ILE A 85 10.48 -11.34 8.47
CA ILE A 85 9.76 -10.32 9.23
C ILE A 85 8.36 -10.84 9.58
N SER A 86 7.75 -10.28 10.62
CA SER A 86 6.36 -10.52 10.98
C SER A 86 5.39 -9.78 10.07
N GLU A 87 4.13 -10.21 10.06
CA GLU A 87 3.04 -9.52 9.33
C GLU A 87 2.87 -8.07 9.79
N THR A 88 3.03 -7.80 11.10
CA THR A 88 2.96 -6.45 11.65
C THR A 88 4.10 -5.58 11.14
N GLU A 89 5.34 -6.08 11.16
CA GLU A 89 6.49 -5.36 10.60
C GLU A 89 6.33 -5.11 9.11
N PHE A 90 5.81 -6.09 8.36
CA PHE A 90 5.51 -5.90 6.93
C PHE A 90 4.48 -4.80 6.69
N LEU A 91 3.42 -4.74 7.50
CA LEU A 91 2.40 -3.69 7.42
C LEU A 91 2.97 -2.32 7.79
N ASP A 92 3.90 -2.25 8.76
CA ASP A 92 4.57 -1.00 9.16
C ASP A 92 5.42 -0.46 8.01
N GLU A 93 6.21 -1.31 7.38
CA GLU A 93 7.02 -0.93 6.21
C GLU A 93 6.15 -0.52 5.00
N ALA A 94 5.04 -1.22 4.77
CA ALA A 94 4.09 -0.87 3.71
C ALA A 94 3.44 0.49 3.97
N TRP A 95 3.09 0.78 5.23
CA TRP A 95 2.56 2.08 5.63
C TRP A 95 3.57 3.21 5.44
N GLU A 96 4.82 3.04 5.90
CA GLU A 96 5.86 4.05 5.72
C GLU A 96 6.03 4.43 4.25
N TRP A 97 6.08 3.42 3.38
CA TRP A 97 6.15 3.61 1.93
C TRP A 97 4.91 4.35 1.37
N TYR A 98 3.70 3.99 1.81
CA TYR A 98 2.48 4.65 1.35
C TYR A 98 2.35 6.09 1.88
N ALA A 99 2.76 6.35 3.12
CA ALA A 99 2.79 7.70 3.68
C ALA A 99 3.79 8.61 2.94
N GLU A 100 4.90 8.06 2.43
CA GLU A 100 5.78 8.80 1.51
C GLU A 100 5.09 9.14 0.19
N TYR A 101 4.32 8.20 -0.38
CA TYR A 101 3.49 8.46 -1.55
C TYR A 101 2.47 9.56 -1.29
N LEU A 102 1.73 9.53 -0.16
CA LEU A 102 0.76 10.56 0.21
C LEU A 102 1.42 11.94 0.36
N ARG A 103 2.59 12.01 1.01
CA ARG A 103 3.37 13.25 1.09
C ARG A 103 3.76 13.77 -0.30
N TRP A 104 4.14 12.88 -1.20
CA TRP A 104 4.46 13.28 -2.57
C TRP A 104 3.20 13.77 -3.30
N GLU A 105 2.08 13.07 -3.18
CA GLU A 105 0.79 13.41 -3.79
C GLU A 105 0.33 14.81 -3.33
N ASP A 106 0.32 15.08 -2.02
CA ASP A 106 -0.01 16.39 -1.44
C ASP A 106 0.87 17.52 -2.00
N ASN A 107 2.17 17.28 -2.13
CA ASN A 107 3.12 18.28 -2.64
C ASN A 107 3.02 18.51 -4.16
N ASN A 108 2.37 17.60 -4.91
CA ASN A 108 2.31 17.66 -6.38
C ASN A 108 0.91 17.92 -6.94
N ILE A 109 -0.15 17.77 -6.16
CA ILE A 109 -1.52 18.21 -6.52
C ILE A 109 -1.56 19.73 -6.83
N ASP A 110 -0.71 20.52 -6.19
CA ASP A 110 -0.58 21.97 -6.45
C ASP A 110 0.04 22.33 -7.81
N ASN A 111 0.76 21.41 -8.47
CA ASN A 111 1.44 21.70 -9.74
C ASN A 111 0.54 21.51 -10.97
N GLU A 112 -0.36 20.53 -10.96
CA GLU A 112 -1.33 20.35 -12.06
C GLU A 112 -2.36 21.47 -12.10
N THR A 113 -2.76 22.01 -10.94
CA THR A 113 -3.69 23.13 -10.87
C THR A 113 -3.06 24.44 -11.37
N LYS A 114 -1.77 24.66 -11.12
CA LYS A 114 -1.02 25.85 -11.61
C LYS A 114 -0.73 25.80 -13.11
N SER A 115 -0.52 24.62 -13.69
CA SER A 115 -0.26 24.47 -15.13
C SER A 115 -1.49 24.78 -16.00
N ASN A 116 -2.71 24.73 -15.44
CA ASN A 116 -3.95 25.07 -16.14
C ASN A 116 -4.34 26.56 -16.02
N LEU A 117 -3.49 27.38 -15.42
CA LEU A 117 -3.69 28.82 -15.18
C LEU A 117 -2.72 29.73 -15.93
N ASN A 118 -1.86 29.18 -16.81
CA ASN A 118 -0.93 29.94 -17.66
C ASN A 118 -1.20 29.73 -19.15
#